data_AF-A0A2S5A532-F1
#
_entry.id   AF-A0A2S5A532-F1
#
_cell.length_a   1.000
_cell.length_b   1.000
_cell.length_c   1.000
_cell.angle_alpha   90.00
_cell.angle_beta   90.00
_cell.angle_gamma   90.00
#
_symmetry.space_group_name_H-M   'P 1'
#
loop_
_entity.id
_entity.type
_entity.pdbx_description
1 polymer ?
#
loop_
_entity_poly.entity_id
_entity_poly.type
_entity_poly.pdbx_seq_one_letter_code
_entity_poly.pdbx_strand_id
1 'polypeptide(L)'
;MRRLITFTIAIGLILLGVISCQPEDVKPVGEPVNIISAMAGNWTVSKVIQFDNDAVKKGFPYQQLDITDLYPYTTMKLTLNTDGSGQPSTFTFDPGSSPSLIPIASGNWEVDDELAPKTINLSDGTNEAEIEVGNYTTLRENELVLKVVKKLSDKPVVTYEYHFKK
;
A
#
# COMPACT_ATOMS: atom_id res chain seq x y z
N MET A 1 1.92 66.65 -21.88
CA MET A 1 1.32 65.44 -22.46
C MET A 1 2.15 64.17 -22.24
N ARG A 2 3.46 64.13 -22.57
CA ARG A 2 4.31 62.94 -22.33
C ARG A 2 4.36 62.43 -20.87
N ARG A 3 4.39 63.33 -19.87
CA ARG A 3 4.42 62.95 -18.44
C ARG A 3 3.10 62.41 -17.88
N LEU A 4 1.95 62.73 -18.50
CA LEU A 4 0.66 62.17 -18.12
C LEU A 4 0.53 60.72 -18.61
N ILE A 5 1.00 60.43 -19.83
CA ILE A 5 0.93 59.11 -20.45
C ILE A 5 1.80 58.08 -19.70
N THR A 6 2.94 58.50 -19.15
CA THR A 6 3.81 57.62 -18.34
C THR A 6 3.18 57.22 -17.00
N PHE A 7 2.39 58.12 -16.39
CA PHE A 7 1.66 57.84 -15.15
C PHE A 7 0.50 56.85 -15.37
N THR A 8 -0.18 56.92 -16.52
CA THR A 8 -1.29 56.01 -16.85
C THR A 8 -0.79 54.59 -17.13
N ILE A 9 0.39 54.43 -17.76
CA ILE A 9 1.01 53.13 -18.01
C ILE A 9 1.49 52.49 -16.69
N ALA A 10 2.05 53.28 -15.77
CA ALA A 10 2.51 52.78 -14.46
C ALA A 10 1.34 52.29 -13.58
N ILE A 11 0.19 52.96 -13.61
CA ILE A 11 -1.02 52.55 -12.87
C ILE A 11 -1.65 51.30 -13.48
N GLY A 12 -1.64 51.16 -14.81
CA GLY A 12 -2.12 49.96 -15.50
C GLY A 12 -1.30 48.70 -15.17
N LEU A 13 0.01 48.84 -14.95
CA LEU A 13 0.89 47.72 -14.61
C LEU A 13 0.69 47.20 -13.17
N ILE A 14 0.31 48.08 -12.24
CA ILE A 14 0.05 47.72 -10.82
C ILE A 14 -1.27 46.96 -10.67
N LEU A 15 -2.28 47.28 -11.49
CA LEU A 15 -3.59 46.61 -11.46
C LEU A 15 -3.57 45.18 -12.03
N LEU A 16 -2.57 44.82 -12.84
CA LEU A 16 -2.41 43.45 -13.37
C LEU A 16 -1.77 42.49 -12.36
N GLY A 17 -1.07 42.99 -11.34
CA GLY A 17 -0.39 42.16 -10.34
C GLY A 17 -1.32 41.55 -9.28
N VAL A 18 -2.52 42.11 -9.08
CA VAL A 18 -3.44 41.69 -8.00
C VAL A 18 -4.42 40.58 -8.40
N ILE A 19 -4.47 40.20 -9.69
CA ILE A 19 -5.41 39.18 -10.22
C ILE A 19 -4.74 37.78 -10.31
N SER A 20 -3.43 37.69 -10.06
CA SER A 20 -2.65 36.45 -10.19
C SER A 20 -2.73 35.50 -8.98
N CYS A 21 -3.45 35.87 -7.91
CA CYS A 21 -3.62 35.02 -6.74
C CYS A 21 -5.11 34.69 -6.56
N GLN A 22 -5.68 33.96 -7.51
CA GLN A 22 -6.94 33.29 -7.22
C GLN A 22 -6.62 32.13 -6.28
N PRO A 23 -7.20 32.08 -5.07
CA PRO A 23 -7.08 30.90 -4.22
C PRO A 23 -7.63 29.73 -5.02
N GLU A 24 -6.79 28.74 -5.29
CA GLU A 24 -7.20 27.50 -5.92
C GLU A 24 -8.18 26.82 -4.96
N ASP A 25 -9.39 26.53 -5.42
CA ASP A 25 -10.36 25.74 -4.66
C ASP A 25 -9.82 24.30 -4.56
N VAL A 26 -8.96 24.08 -3.56
CA VAL A 26 -8.49 22.74 -3.21
C VAL A 26 -9.71 21.94 -2.81
N LYS A 27 -10.07 20.98 -3.66
CA LYS A 27 -11.19 20.07 -3.36
C LYS A 27 -10.96 19.45 -1.98
N PRO A 28 -12.02 19.33 -1.16
CA PRO A 28 -11.90 18.67 0.13
C PRO A 28 -11.33 17.26 -0.05
N VAL A 29 -10.52 16.83 0.92
CA VAL A 29 -9.69 15.60 0.87
C VAL A 29 -10.52 14.29 0.88
N GLY A 30 -11.86 14.39 0.81
CA GLY A 30 -12.77 13.27 0.94
C GLY A 30 -12.84 12.73 2.37
N GLU A 31 -13.72 11.77 2.60
CA GLU A 31 -13.82 11.10 3.90
C GLU A 31 -12.59 10.22 4.16
N PRO A 32 -12.12 10.12 5.41
CA PRO A 32 -11.10 9.14 5.78
C PRO A 32 -11.54 7.73 5.39
N VAL A 33 -10.63 6.98 4.76
CA VAL A 33 -10.91 5.56 4.47
C VAL A 33 -10.80 4.78 5.76
N ASN A 34 -11.84 4.02 6.09
CA ASN A 34 -11.73 2.99 7.11
C ASN A 34 -10.82 1.88 6.56
N ILE A 35 -9.57 1.86 7.04
CA ILE A 35 -8.53 0.98 6.50
C ILE A 35 -8.87 -0.49 6.74
N ILE A 36 -9.38 -0.84 7.91
CA ILE A 36 -9.83 -2.20 8.24
C ILE A 36 -10.90 -2.68 7.26
N SER A 37 -11.92 -1.87 7.02
CA SER A 37 -12.98 -2.18 6.06
C SER A 37 -12.44 -2.30 4.63
N ALA A 38 -11.45 -1.48 4.26
CA ALA A 38 -10.81 -1.56 2.96
C ALA A 38 -9.91 -2.80 2.80
N MET A 39 -9.27 -3.28 3.87
CA MET A 39 -8.50 -4.53 3.90
C MET A 39 -9.38 -5.77 3.89
N ALA A 40 -10.57 -5.71 4.48
CA ALA A 40 -11.50 -6.83 4.51
C ALA A 40 -11.97 -7.23 3.10
N GLY A 41 -12.08 -8.53 2.83
CA GLY A 41 -12.58 -9.07 1.57
C GLY A 41 -11.78 -10.27 1.06
N ASN A 42 -12.08 -10.68 -0.17
CA ASN A 42 -11.41 -11.78 -0.87
C ASN A 42 -10.34 -11.21 -1.80
N TRP A 43 -9.14 -11.73 -1.68
CA TRP A 43 -7.95 -11.24 -2.34
C TRP A 43 -7.29 -12.37 -3.09
N THR A 44 -6.91 -12.13 -4.34
CA THR A 44 -6.12 -13.07 -5.15
C THR A 44 -4.82 -12.41 -5.56
N VAL A 45 -3.70 -13.11 -5.45
CA VAL A 45 -2.41 -12.58 -5.91
C VAL A 45 -2.47 -12.35 -7.42
N SER A 46 -2.04 -11.15 -7.83
CA SER A 46 -1.93 -10.75 -9.23
C SER A 46 -0.48 -10.60 -9.67
N LYS A 47 0.43 -10.30 -8.74
CA LYS A 47 1.84 -10.08 -9.00
C LYS A 47 2.69 -10.37 -7.76
N VAL A 48 3.89 -10.91 -7.98
CA VAL A 48 4.91 -11.08 -6.94
C VAL A 48 6.23 -10.49 -7.41
N ILE A 49 6.76 -9.54 -6.65
CA ILE A 49 8.06 -8.90 -6.92
C ILE A 49 9.05 -9.34 -5.86
N GLN A 50 10.19 -9.86 -6.29
CA GLN A 50 11.33 -10.14 -5.43
C GLN A 50 12.32 -8.97 -5.49
N PHE A 51 12.82 -8.53 -4.34
CA PHE A 51 13.84 -7.50 -4.21
C PHE A 51 15.10 -8.09 -3.60
N ASP A 52 16.25 -7.79 -4.18
CA ASP A 52 17.55 -7.97 -3.54
C ASP A 52 17.86 -6.72 -2.71
N ASN A 53 17.77 -6.85 -1.39
CA ASN A 53 17.90 -5.71 -0.49
C ASN A 53 19.32 -5.11 -0.49
N ASP A 54 20.35 -5.90 -0.81
CA ASP A 54 21.72 -5.39 -0.91
C ASP A 54 21.92 -4.64 -2.23
N ALA A 55 21.33 -5.15 -3.32
CA ALA A 55 21.32 -4.48 -4.62
C ALA A 55 20.59 -3.12 -4.55
N VAL A 56 19.42 -3.08 -3.89
CA VAL A 56 18.67 -1.85 -3.60
C VAL A 56 19.54 -0.87 -2.81
N LYS A 57 20.13 -1.33 -1.70
CA LYS A 57 20.95 -0.48 -0.83
C LYS A 57 22.16 0.13 -1.54
N LYS A 58 22.77 -0.62 -2.47
CA LYS A 58 23.94 -0.19 -3.24
C LYS A 58 23.58 0.57 -4.52
N GLY A 59 22.29 0.71 -4.84
CA GLY A 59 21.84 1.44 -6.02
C GLY A 59 22.19 0.75 -7.34
N PHE A 60 22.28 -0.59 -7.38
CA PHE A 60 22.49 -1.32 -8.63
C PHE A 60 21.31 -1.12 -9.60
N PRO A 61 21.50 -1.24 -10.92
CA PRO A 61 20.40 -1.11 -11.87
C PRO A 61 19.39 -2.27 -11.81
N TYR A 62 19.83 -3.46 -11.40
CA TYR A 62 18.97 -4.64 -11.28
C TYR A 62 18.74 -4.95 -9.80
N GLN A 63 17.60 -4.49 -9.28
CA GLN A 63 17.28 -4.55 -7.85
C GLN A 63 16.10 -5.46 -7.54
N GLN A 64 15.24 -5.67 -8.54
CA GLN A 64 14.00 -6.39 -8.39
C GLN A 64 13.75 -7.28 -9.61
N LEU A 65 13.00 -8.35 -9.37
CA LEU A 65 12.58 -9.29 -10.40
C LEU A 65 11.08 -9.59 -10.21
N ASP A 66 10.32 -9.50 -11.29
CA ASP A 66 8.97 -10.05 -11.31
C ASP A 66 9.07 -11.58 -11.39
N ILE A 67 8.57 -12.26 -10.37
CA ILE A 67 8.62 -13.71 -10.25
C ILE A 67 7.24 -14.36 -10.38
N THR A 68 6.23 -13.59 -10.79
CA THR A 68 4.83 -14.03 -10.86
C THR A 68 4.66 -15.33 -11.65
N ASP A 69 5.42 -15.49 -12.73
CA ASP A 69 5.33 -16.67 -13.61
C ASP A 69 6.27 -17.82 -13.22
N LEU A 70 7.09 -17.67 -12.17
CA LEU A 70 7.99 -18.75 -11.71
C LEU A 70 7.24 -19.87 -10.97
N TYR A 71 6.10 -19.54 -10.37
CA TYR A 71 5.21 -20.45 -9.65
C TYR A 71 3.76 -20.05 -9.92
N PRO A 72 2.76 -20.90 -9.64
CA PRO A 72 1.36 -20.57 -9.87
C PRO A 72 0.80 -19.61 -8.79
N TYR A 73 1.46 -18.48 -8.58
CA TYR A 73 1.11 -17.49 -7.54
C TYR A 73 -0.31 -16.95 -7.71
N THR A 74 -0.81 -16.82 -8.94
CA THR A 74 -2.16 -16.32 -9.22
C THR A 74 -3.29 -17.23 -8.73
N THR A 75 -2.96 -18.42 -8.22
CA THR A 75 -3.92 -19.30 -7.52
C THR A 75 -4.03 -19.01 -6.03
N MET A 76 -3.10 -18.24 -5.46
CA MET A 76 -3.05 -17.90 -4.04
C MET A 76 -4.17 -16.92 -3.67
N LYS A 77 -4.90 -17.25 -2.60
CA LYS A 77 -6.04 -16.49 -2.10
C LYS A 77 -5.90 -16.18 -0.62
N LEU A 78 -6.33 -14.99 -0.24
CA LEU A 78 -6.47 -14.53 1.14
C LEU A 78 -7.86 -13.96 1.33
N THR A 79 -8.55 -14.36 2.39
CA THR A 79 -9.81 -13.74 2.81
C THR A 79 -9.60 -13.16 4.19
N LEU A 80 -9.92 -11.88 4.36
CA LEU A 80 -9.91 -11.18 5.64
C LEU A 80 -11.35 -10.77 5.96
N ASN A 81 -11.93 -11.28 7.05
CA ASN A 81 -13.30 -10.97 7.45
C ASN A 81 -13.30 -9.97 8.61
N THR A 82 -14.37 -9.18 8.73
CA THR A 82 -14.65 -8.40 9.93
C THR A 82 -15.83 -8.98 10.68
N ASP A 83 -15.96 -8.66 11.96
CA ASP A 83 -17.16 -8.98 12.73
C ASP A 83 -18.31 -7.99 12.45
N GLY A 84 -19.42 -8.14 13.18
CA GLY A 84 -20.60 -7.27 13.05
C GLY A 84 -20.38 -5.81 13.48
N SER A 85 -19.24 -5.50 14.08
CA SER A 85 -18.84 -4.14 14.48
C SER A 85 -17.77 -3.54 13.56
N GLY A 86 -17.34 -4.27 12.53
CA GLY A 86 -16.32 -3.82 11.58
C GLY A 86 -14.88 -4.02 12.07
N GLN A 87 -14.68 -4.76 13.16
CA GLN A 87 -13.35 -5.10 13.68
C GLN A 87 -12.80 -6.35 12.98
N PRO A 88 -11.47 -6.53 12.86
CA PRO A 88 -10.87 -7.76 12.35
C PRO A 88 -11.44 -9.00 13.05
N SER A 89 -11.71 -10.06 12.28
CA SER A 89 -12.22 -11.32 12.81
C SER A 89 -11.43 -12.50 12.27
N THR A 90 -12.02 -13.28 11.37
CA THR A 90 -11.43 -14.50 10.84
C THR A 90 -10.68 -14.24 9.54
N PHE A 91 -9.68 -15.07 9.26
CA PHE A 91 -9.05 -15.14 7.95
C PHE A 91 -9.03 -16.57 7.43
N THR A 92 -8.91 -16.69 6.11
CA THR A 92 -8.52 -17.92 5.43
C THR A 92 -7.44 -17.62 4.41
N PHE A 93 -6.48 -18.51 4.28
CA PHE A 93 -5.40 -18.43 3.33
C PHE A 93 -5.25 -19.75 2.59
N ASP A 94 -5.22 -19.68 1.27
CA ASP A 94 -5.00 -20.81 0.37
C ASP A 94 -3.82 -20.48 -0.55
N PRO A 95 -2.64 -21.09 -0.38
CA PRO A 95 -1.51 -20.87 -1.27
C PRO A 95 -1.70 -21.52 -2.65
N GLY A 96 -2.75 -22.32 -2.85
CA GLY A 96 -2.91 -23.16 -4.02
C GLY A 96 -1.70 -24.08 -4.20
N SER A 97 -1.09 -24.04 -5.38
CA SER A 97 0.14 -24.80 -5.69
C SER A 97 1.42 -23.94 -5.62
N SER A 98 1.33 -22.72 -5.09
CA SER A 98 2.48 -21.81 -4.98
C SER A 98 3.21 -21.96 -3.65
N PRO A 99 4.48 -21.49 -3.55
CA PRO A 99 5.16 -21.40 -2.27
C PRO A 99 4.36 -20.58 -1.27
N SER A 100 4.14 -21.14 -0.08
CA SER A 100 3.30 -20.49 0.93
C SER A 100 3.94 -19.21 1.47
N LEU A 101 3.15 -18.13 1.49
CA LEU A 101 3.47 -16.88 2.16
C LEU A 101 3.19 -16.98 3.68
N ILE A 102 2.11 -17.67 4.04
CA ILE A 102 1.56 -17.73 5.41
C ILE A 102 1.62 -19.18 5.89
N PRO A 103 2.19 -19.47 7.07
CA PRO A 103 2.27 -20.84 7.57
C PRO A 103 0.95 -21.38 8.13
N ILE A 104 -0.08 -20.54 8.25
CA ILE A 104 -1.37 -20.83 8.85
C ILE A 104 -2.47 -20.66 7.80
N ALA A 105 -3.33 -21.66 7.64
CA ALA A 105 -4.37 -21.68 6.61
C ALA A 105 -5.65 -20.93 7.02
N SER A 106 -5.94 -20.82 8.31
CA SER A 106 -7.12 -20.11 8.81
C SER A 106 -7.00 -19.81 10.28
N GLY A 107 -7.70 -18.78 10.75
CA GLY A 107 -7.69 -18.38 12.15
C GLY A 107 -8.29 -17.00 12.32
N ASN A 108 -7.79 -16.24 13.28
CA ASN A 108 -8.13 -14.83 13.45
C ASN A 108 -7.01 -13.93 12.94
N TRP A 109 -7.37 -12.73 12.51
CA TRP A 109 -6.41 -11.71 12.12
C TRP A 109 -6.65 -10.43 12.90
N GLU A 110 -5.57 -9.71 13.16
CA GLU A 110 -5.53 -8.41 13.82
C GLU A 110 -4.48 -7.53 13.12
N VAL A 111 -4.45 -6.24 13.44
CA VAL A 111 -3.39 -5.32 12.99
C VAL A 111 -2.77 -4.62 14.20
N ASP A 112 -1.57 -4.05 14.02
CA ASP A 112 -0.90 -3.26 15.05
C ASP A 112 -1.58 -1.91 15.33
N ASP A 113 -2.17 -1.29 14.30
CA ASP A 113 -2.87 -0.01 14.38
C ASP A 113 -4.02 0.02 13.35
N GLU A 114 -5.24 0.33 13.79
CA GLU A 114 -6.43 0.33 12.92
C GLU A 114 -6.48 1.51 11.92
N LEU A 115 -5.76 2.59 12.20
CA LEU A 115 -5.70 3.79 11.38
C LEU A 115 -4.54 3.75 10.38
N ALA A 116 -3.43 3.12 10.77
CA ALA A 116 -2.21 3.05 9.97
C ALA A 116 -1.49 1.70 10.14
N PRO A 117 -2.10 0.59 9.70
CA PRO A 117 -1.57 -0.74 9.92
C PRO A 117 -0.25 -0.94 9.18
N LYS A 118 0.75 -1.41 9.92
CA LYS A 118 2.06 -1.81 9.40
C LYS A 118 2.20 -3.32 9.38
N THR A 119 1.51 -4.03 10.27
CA THR A 119 1.53 -5.48 10.31
C THR A 119 0.12 -6.05 10.40
N ILE A 120 -0.03 -7.25 9.82
CA ILE A 120 -1.17 -8.13 10.03
C ILE A 120 -0.68 -9.30 10.86
N ASN A 121 -1.30 -9.50 12.03
CA ASN A 121 -1.06 -10.63 12.90
C ASN A 121 -2.10 -11.69 12.61
N LEU A 122 -1.67 -12.92 12.39
CA LEU A 122 -2.50 -14.07 12.06
C LEU A 122 -2.28 -15.16 13.10
N SER A 123 -3.36 -15.72 13.66
CA SER A 123 -3.27 -16.77 14.68
C SER A 123 -4.35 -17.83 14.51
N ASP A 124 -3.98 -19.11 14.59
CA ASP A 124 -4.93 -20.23 14.73
C ASP A 124 -5.19 -20.61 16.20
N GLY A 125 -4.69 -19.81 17.15
CA GLY A 125 -4.73 -20.06 18.58
C GLY A 125 -3.56 -20.90 19.12
N THR A 126 -2.75 -21.50 18.24
CA THR A 126 -1.52 -22.25 18.61
C THR A 126 -0.28 -21.64 17.96
N ASN A 127 -0.37 -21.30 16.68
CA ASN A 127 0.67 -20.71 15.86
C ASN A 127 0.33 -19.26 15.58
N GLU A 128 1.36 -18.44 15.43
CA GLU A 128 1.24 -17.03 15.06
C GLU A 128 2.11 -16.73 13.84
N ALA A 129 1.65 -15.81 13.00
CA ALA A 129 2.40 -15.27 11.88
C ALA A 129 2.16 -13.77 11.76
N GLU A 130 3.23 -13.00 11.64
CA GLU A 130 3.19 -11.56 11.37
C GLU A 130 3.57 -11.32 9.90
N ILE A 131 2.80 -10.47 9.21
CA ILE A 131 3.05 -10.08 7.82
C ILE A 131 3.04 -8.56 7.72
N GLU A 132 4.05 -7.99 7.06
CA GLU A 132 4.13 -6.55 6.88
C GLU A 132 3.15 -6.07 5.79
N VAL A 133 2.47 -4.95 6.04
CA VAL A 133 1.67 -4.23 5.06
C VAL A 133 2.60 -3.36 4.23
N GLY A 134 2.68 -3.66 2.93
CA GLY A 134 3.59 -2.99 2.02
C GLY A 134 3.17 -1.56 1.70
N ASN A 135 1.89 -1.36 1.39
CA ASN A 135 1.32 -0.04 1.12
C ASN A 135 -0.22 -0.05 1.25
N TYR A 136 -0.75 0.51 2.33
CA TYR A 136 -2.20 0.60 2.54
C TYR A 136 -2.89 1.68 1.68
N THR A 137 -2.15 2.61 1.05
CA THR A 137 -2.77 3.65 0.20
C THR A 137 -3.39 3.07 -1.07
N THR A 138 -2.89 1.91 -1.52
CA THR A 138 -3.38 1.16 -2.69
C THR A 138 -4.72 0.46 -2.45
N LEU A 139 -5.18 0.39 -1.21
CA LEU A 139 -6.48 -0.23 -0.86
C LEU A 139 -7.67 0.47 -1.53
N ARG A 140 -7.55 1.79 -1.81
CA ARG A 140 -8.56 2.55 -2.57
C ARG A 140 -8.70 2.08 -4.02
N GLU A 141 -7.67 1.45 -4.55
CA GLU A 141 -7.59 0.91 -5.90
C GLU A 141 -7.81 -0.62 -5.93
N ASN A 142 -8.42 -1.16 -4.86
CA ASN A 142 -8.68 -2.58 -4.69
C ASN A 142 -7.39 -3.41 -4.78
N GLU A 143 -6.32 -2.91 -4.18
CA GLU A 143 -5.04 -3.60 -4.09
C GLU A 143 -4.53 -3.68 -2.65
N LEU A 144 -4.17 -4.88 -2.23
CA LEU A 144 -3.52 -5.13 -0.95
C LEU A 144 -2.10 -5.60 -1.24
N VAL A 145 -1.11 -4.86 -0.73
CA VAL A 145 0.30 -5.23 -0.88
C VAL A 145 0.80 -5.78 0.46
N LEU A 146 1.27 -7.02 0.46
CA LEU A 146 1.88 -7.67 1.63
C LEU A 146 3.37 -7.92 1.39
N LYS A 147 4.17 -7.79 2.45
CA LYS A 147 5.62 -7.93 2.42
C LYS A 147 6.09 -9.07 3.30
N VAL A 148 7.01 -9.86 2.75
CA VAL A 148 7.79 -10.82 3.54
C VAL A 148 9.27 -10.61 3.33
N VAL A 149 9.96 -10.39 4.45
CA VAL A 149 11.38 -10.12 4.51
C VAL A 149 12.12 -11.38 4.97
N LYS A 150 12.95 -11.94 4.11
CA LYS A 150 13.86 -13.04 4.46
C LYS A 150 15.16 -12.45 5.00
N LYS A 151 15.52 -12.87 6.22
CA LYS A 151 16.70 -12.40 6.93
C LYS A 151 17.77 -13.49 6.98
N LEU A 152 19.04 -13.08 6.90
CA LEU A 152 20.21 -13.90 7.20
C LEU A 152 20.97 -13.24 8.35
N SER A 153 21.02 -13.88 9.51
CA SER A 153 21.61 -13.30 10.73
C SER A 153 21.08 -11.88 11.01
N ASP A 154 19.75 -11.75 11.07
CA ASP A 154 18.97 -10.52 11.26
C ASP A 154 19.07 -9.44 10.16
N LYS A 155 19.92 -9.65 9.15
CA LYS A 155 20.01 -8.73 8.02
C LYS A 155 18.97 -9.08 6.95
N PRO A 156 18.12 -8.14 6.52
CA PRO A 156 17.21 -8.39 5.41
C PRO A 156 18.01 -8.61 4.12
N VAL A 157 17.84 -9.76 3.49
CA VAL A 157 18.57 -10.13 2.25
C VAL A 157 17.64 -10.08 1.05
N VAL A 158 16.44 -10.66 1.19
CA VAL A 158 15.44 -10.69 0.11
C VAL A 158 14.11 -10.23 0.66
N THR A 159 13.41 -9.37 -0.07
CA THR A 159 12.03 -8.99 0.23
C THR A 159 11.12 -9.47 -0.89
N TYR A 160 9.97 -10.04 -0.55
CA TYR A 160 8.92 -10.36 -1.50
C TYR A 160 7.73 -9.44 -1.26
N GLU A 161 7.29 -8.74 -2.31
CA GLU A 161 6.03 -7.99 -2.33
C GLU A 161 4.98 -8.79 -3.08
N TYR A 162 3.89 -9.12 -2.41
CA TYR A 162 2.73 -9.81 -2.97
C TYR A 162 1.62 -8.80 -3.17
N HIS A 163 1.24 -8.60 -4.43
CA HIS A 163 0.18 -7.68 -4.83
C HIS A 163 -1.10 -8.45 -5.06
N PHE A 164 -2.05 -8.30 -4.15
CA PHE A 164 -3.36 -8.92 -4.25
C PHE A 164 -4.37 -7.95 -4.86
N LYS A 165 -5.33 -8.49 -5.62
CA LYS A 165 -6.48 -7.75 -6.16
C LYS A 165 -7.79 -8.39 -5.67
N LYS A 166 -8.80 -7.54 -5.51
CA LYS A 166 -10.20 -7.92 -5.24
C LYS A 166 -10.98 -8.14 -6.54
#